data_AF-A0AAW0SCD5-F1
#
_entry.id   AF-A0AAW0SCD5-F1
#
_cell.length_a   1.000
_cell.length_b   1.000
_cell.length_c   1.000
_cell.angle_alpha   90.00
_cell.angle_beta   90.00
_cell.angle_gamma   90.00
#
_symmetry.space_group_name_H-M   'P 1'
#
loop_
_entity.id
_entity.type
_entity.pdbx_description
1 polymer ?
#
loop_
_entity_poly.entity_id
_entity_poly.type
_entity_poly.pdbx_seq_one_letter_code
_entity_poly.pdbx_strand_id
1 'polypeptide(L)'
;MRGRWVTITDSTITSARALLPLIPSKEVWIKLSRKESDVQGLIFEHHKYTQLHLHHQYKHPDQATLCDSLLRAMPRSHLQLFTGHLSGAGTQLLQECRGLEVLRLAVCDQDAQEVLAAISAVHASLPQLRYLWLHVPVGAVRTQACTTRLPGGPLVSLVLSGVDERLLEEAAQIAQLLQPTQRP
;
A
#
# COMPACT_ATOMS: atom_id res chain seq x y z
N MET A 1 -21.61 6.36 9.30
CA MET A 1 -22.22 5.58 10.40
C MET A 1 -21.15 5.35 11.46
N ARG A 2 -21.42 5.59 12.74
CA ARG A 2 -20.47 5.38 13.83
C ARG A 2 -20.58 3.93 14.33
N GLY A 3 -19.90 3.01 13.64
CA GLY A 3 -19.69 1.64 14.13
C GLY A 3 -18.91 1.65 15.45
N ARG A 4 -19.08 0.63 16.28
CA ARG A 4 -18.21 0.39 17.45
C ARG A 4 -17.00 -0.39 16.95
N TRP A 5 -15.90 0.31 16.73
CA TRP A 5 -14.65 -0.26 16.22
C TRP A 5 -13.81 -0.79 17.38
N VAL A 6 -13.20 -1.97 17.22
CA VAL A 6 -12.13 -2.42 18.11
C VAL A 6 -10.80 -2.13 17.42
N THR A 7 -10.05 -1.18 17.99
CA THR A 7 -8.71 -0.85 17.52
C THR A 7 -7.69 -1.52 18.42
N ILE A 8 -6.86 -2.40 17.86
CA ILE A 8 -5.69 -2.93 18.56
C ILE A 8 -4.50 -2.04 18.19
N THR A 9 -4.13 -1.15 19.11
CA THR A 9 -2.88 -0.39 19.09
C THR A 9 -1.94 -1.03 20.10
N ASP A 10 -1.20 -2.06 19.71
CA ASP A 10 -0.18 -2.67 20.55
C ASP A 10 1.20 -2.51 19.90
N SER A 11 2.20 -2.24 20.74
CA SER A 11 3.61 -2.17 20.37
C SER A 11 4.29 -3.55 20.28
N THR A 12 3.56 -4.61 20.65
CA THR A 12 4.00 -6.01 20.69
C THR A 12 2.99 -6.94 20.00
N ILE A 13 3.49 -7.83 19.15
CA ILE A 13 2.67 -8.72 18.32
C ILE A 13 1.99 -9.84 19.09
N THR A 14 2.60 -10.25 20.20
CA THR A 14 2.10 -11.35 21.05
C THR A 14 0.68 -11.08 21.55
N SER A 15 0.40 -9.86 22.00
CA SER A 15 -0.91 -9.47 22.49
C SER A 15 -1.98 -9.44 21.38
N ALA A 16 -1.63 -8.96 20.19
CA ALA A 16 -2.57 -8.94 19.06
C ALA A 16 -2.98 -10.37 18.66
N ARG A 17 -2.03 -11.32 18.59
CA ARG A 17 -2.35 -12.74 18.33
C ARG A 17 -3.29 -13.33 19.38
N ALA A 18 -3.10 -13.00 20.66
CA ALA A 18 -3.93 -13.52 21.75
C ALA A 18 -5.33 -12.91 21.78
N LEU A 19 -5.47 -11.61 21.47
CA LEU A 19 -6.74 -10.89 21.54
C LEU A 19 -7.65 -11.18 20.35
N LEU A 20 -7.08 -11.40 19.17
CA LEU A 20 -7.86 -11.47 17.94
C LEU A 20 -8.93 -12.56 17.93
N PRO A 21 -8.65 -13.83 18.30
CA PRO A 21 -9.67 -14.87 18.43
C PRO A 21 -10.86 -14.52 19.33
N LEU A 22 -10.69 -13.58 20.26
CA LEU A 22 -11.69 -13.18 21.24
C LEU A 22 -12.55 -12.00 20.76
N ILE A 23 -12.17 -11.33 19.67
CA ILE A 23 -12.87 -10.16 19.15
C ILE A 23 -13.88 -10.62 18.10
N PRO A 24 -15.18 -10.25 18.25
CA PRO A 24 -16.19 -10.49 17.22
C PRO A 24 -15.75 -9.94 15.87
N SER A 25 -16.04 -10.65 14.78
CA SER A 25 -15.52 -10.40 13.43
C SER A 25 -15.97 -9.10 12.75
N LYS A 26 -16.65 -8.20 13.46
CA LYS A 26 -17.15 -6.94 12.91
C LYS A 26 -16.07 -5.86 13.08
N GLU A 27 -15.40 -5.57 11.98
CA GLU A 27 -14.52 -4.41 11.74
C GLU A 27 -13.33 -4.29 12.71
N VAL A 28 -12.26 -5.04 12.42
CA VAL A 28 -11.02 -5.04 13.21
C VAL A 28 -9.96 -4.16 12.54
N TRP A 29 -9.44 -3.18 13.29
CA TRP A 29 -8.36 -2.30 12.83
C TRP A 29 -7.03 -2.73 13.47
N ILE A 30 -6.04 -3.07 12.64
CA ILE A 30 -4.70 -3.48 13.10
C ILE A 30 -3.68 -2.44 12.65
N LYS A 31 -3.24 -1.59 13.56
CA LYS A 31 -2.19 -0.59 13.27
C LYS A 31 -0.83 -1.16 13.65
N LEU A 32 0.05 -1.39 12.66
CA LEU A 32 1.34 -2.06 12.86
C LEU A 32 2.50 -1.07 12.62
N SER A 33 3.07 -0.54 13.70
CA SER A 33 4.11 0.48 13.62
C SER A 33 5.55 -0.08 13.74
N ARG A 34 5.86 -1.25 13.16
CA ARG A 34 7.19 -1.93 13.26
C ARG A 34 7.51 -2.86 12.07
N LYS A 35 8.78 -3.36 12.00
CA LYS A 35 9.44 -4.16 10.94
C LYS A 35 8.65 -5.39 10.47
N GLU A 36 8.80 -5.80 9.21
CA GLU A 36 8.09 -6.93 8.57
C GLU A 36 8.16 -8.25 9.37
N SER A 37 9.34 -8.58 9.93
CA SER A 37 9.60 -9.77 10.75
C SER A 37 8.70 -9.88 11.97
N ASP A 38 8.31 -8.73 12.52
CA ASP A 38 7.48 -8.65 13.70
C ASP A 38 6.03 -9.07 13.33
N VAL A 39 5.61 -8.89 12.08
CA VAL A 39 4.24 -9.08 11.59
C VAL A 39 4.01 -10.44 10.92
N GLN A 40 5.04 -11.12 10.41
CA GLN A 40 4.89 -12.47 9.84
C GLN A 40 4.30 -13.48 10.84
N GLY A 41 4.44 -13.27 12.15
CA GLY A 41 3.76 -14.10 13.16
C GLY A 41 2.24 -13.86 13.28
N LEU A 42 1.72 -12.72 12.82
CA LEU A 42 0.31 -12.32 12.94
C LEU A 42 -0.58 -12.89 11.84
N ILE A 43 -0.05 -13.70 10.93
CA ILE A 43 -0.86 -14.25 9.85
C ILE A 43 -1.92 -15.17 10.46
N PHE A 44 -3.17 -14.69 10.42
CA PHE A 44 -4.29 -15.25 11.16
C PHE A 44 -4.87 -16.46 10.45
N GLU A 45 -4.40 -17.66 10.79
CA GLU A 45 -4.93 -18.88 10.18
C GLU A 45 -6.39 -19.20 10.59
N HIS A 46 -7.00 -18.47 11.56
CA HIS A 46 -8.29 -18.91 12.13
C HIS A 46 -9.33 -17.82 12.44
N HIS A 47 -9.08 -16.54 12.11
CA HIS A 47 -10.05 -15.48 12.41
C HIS A 47 -10.74 -14.96 11.14
N LYS A 48 -12.08 -14.99 11.17
CA LYS A 48 -12.95 -14.59 10.06
C LYS A 48 -13.15 -13.06 10.08
N TYR A 49 -12.12 -12.27 9.81
CA TYR A 49 -12.25 -10.81 9.74
C TYR A 49 -13.22 -10.39 8.64
N THR A 50 -14.06 -9.38 8.89
CA THR A 50 -14.90 -8.77 7.85
C THR A 50 -14.15 -7.66 7.09
N GLN A 51 -13.20 -6.99 7.75
CA GLN A 51 -12.39 -5.90 7.20
C GLN A 51 -11.02 -5.89 7.86
N LEU A 52 -9.95 -5.81 7.05
CA LEU A 52 -8.56 -5.75 7.50
C LEU A 52 -7.91 -4.46 6.97
N HIS A 53 -7.32 -3.70 7.89
CA HIS A 53 -6.57 -2.47 7.61
C HIS A 53 -5.12 -2.70 8.01
N LEU A 54 -4.19 -2.71 7.06
CA LEU A 54 -2.76 -2.85 7.31
C LEU A 54 -2.09 -1.49 7.14
N HIS A 55 -1.42 -1.02 8.19
CA HIS A 55 -0.74 0.27 8.17
C HIS A 55 0.71 0.16 8.63
N HIS A 56 1.64 0.07 7.66
CA HIS A 56 3.09 0.04 7.85
C HIS A 56 3.67 1.39 7.40
N GLN A 57 4.16 2.18 8.35
CA GLN A 57 4.56 3.58 8.14
C GLN A 57 6.08 3.69 8.02
N TYR A 58 6.60 3.98 6.82
CA TYR A 58 7.99 4.42 6.63
C TYR A 58 8.00 5.74 5.87
N LYS A 59 8.74 6.70 6.42
CA LYS A 59 9.01 7.98 5.76
C LYS A 59 10.01 7.80 4.59
N HIS A 60 10.83 6.76 4.66
CA HIS A 60 11.81 6.33 3.66
C HIS A 60 11.88 4.79 3.67
N PRO A 61 11.07 4.08 2.88
CA PRO A 61 11.17 2.63 2.81
C PRO A 61 12.49 2.20 2.17
N ASP A 62 13.04 1.08 2.62
CA ASP A 62 14.15 0.36 1.99
C ASP A 62 13.72 -1.07 1.61
N GLN A 63 14.58 -1.81 0.90
CA GLN A 63 14.27 -3.18 0.48
C GLN A 63 14.03 -4.16 1.65
N ALA A 64 14.51 -3.87 2.85
CA ALA A 64 14.27 -4.68 4.04
C ALA A 64 12.89 -4.39 4.68
N THR A 65 12.16 -3.40 4.18
CA THR A 65 10.83 -2.99 4.68
C THR A 65 9.67 -3.36 3.77
N LEU A 66 9.93 -4.21 2.76
CA LEU A 66 8.90 -4.77 1.89
C LEU A 66 7.80 -5.45 2.72
N CYS A 67 6.58 -5.44 2.20
CA CYS A 67 5.41 -6.05 2.84
C CYS A 67 4.84 -7.20 1.99
N ASP A 68 5.63 -7.68 1.03
CA ASP A 68 5.24 -8.73 0.10
C ASP A 68 4.82 -10.00 0.85
N SER A 69 5.59 -10.41 1.86
CA SER A 69 5.29 -11.63 2.61
C SER A 69 3.99 -11.49 3.42
N LEU A 70 3.72 -10.29 3.95
CA LEU A 70 2.49 -9.97 4.67
C LEU A 70 1.28 -10.06 3.73
N LEU A 71 1.39 -9.46 2.55
CA LEU A 71 0.35 -9.50 1.53
C LEU A 71 0.12 -10.92 0.99
N ARG A 72 1.19 -11.74 0.88
CA ARG A 72 1.07 -13.14 0.47
C ARG A 72 0.28 -13.96 1.49
N ALA A 73 0.45 -13.67 2.76
CA ALA A 73 -0.05 -14.53 3.80
C ALA A 73 -1.43 -14.15 4.34
N MET A 74 -1.88 -12.91 4.10
CA MET A 74 -3.20 -12.46 4.54
C MET A 74 -4.34 -12.94 3.62
N PRO A 75 -5.58 -13.12 4.13
CA PRO A 75 -6.76 -13.35 3.31
C PRO A 75 -7.12 -12.12 2.47
N ARG A 76 -6.72 -12.11 1.20
CA ARG A 76 -6.83 -10.96 0.27
C ARG A 76 -8.27 -10.50 0.03
N SER A 77 -9.24 -11.41 0.13
CA SER A 77 -10.67 -11.12 -0.04
C SER A 77 -11.22 -10.11 0.97
N HIS A 78 -10.57 -9.93 2.13
CA HIS A 78 -11.06 -9.08 3.23
C HIS A 78 -10.22 -7.81 3.43
N LEU A 79 -9.20 -7.60 2.59
CA LEU A 79 -8.33 -6.43 2.66
C LEU A 79 -9.05 -5.21 2.08
N GLN A 80 -9.35 -4.21 2.92
CA GLN A 80 -9.98 -2.96 2.49
C GLN A 80 -9.01 -1.78 2.45
N LEU A 81 -7.99 -1.80 3.32
CA LEU A 81 -6.95 -0.78 3.36
C LEU A 81 -5.58 -1.42 3.42
N PHE A 82 -4.71 -1.02 2.51
CA PHE A 82 -3.29 -1.34 2.55
C PHE A 82 -2.46 -0.06 2.59
N THR A 83 -1.52 0.01 3.53
CA THR A 83 -0.49 1.05 3.60
C THR A 83 0.85 0.39 3.87
N GLY A 84 1.82 0.56 2.98
CA GLY A 84 3.14 -0.05 3.13
C GLY A 84 4.03 0.14 1.90
N HIS A 85 5.07 -0.69 1.81
CA HIS A 85 5.98 -0.77 0.68
C HIS A 85 5.89 -2.17 0.07
N LEU A 86 5.78 -2.27 -1.24
CA LEU A 86 5.71 -3.53 -1.98
C LEU A 86 6.73 -3.49 -3.11
N SER A 87 7.20 -4.66 -3.52
CA SER A 87 7.96 -4.81 -4.75
C SER A 87 7.01 -4.79 -5.94
N GLY A 88 7.53 -4.83 -7.18
CA GLY A 88 6.70 -5.04 -8.36
C GLY A 88 5.87 -6.34 -8.27
N ALA A 89 6.50 -7.43 -7.84
CA ALA A 89 5.85 -8.73 -7.64
C ALA A 89 4.82 -8.69 -6.50
N GLY A 90 5.12 -8.00 -5.39
CA GLY A 90 4.16 -7.75 -4.31
C GLY A 90 2.95 -6.97 -4.79
N THR A 91 3.16 -5.95 -5.61
CA THR A 91 2.10 -5.13 -6.22
C THR A 91 1.16 -5.96 -7.08
N GLN A 92 1.66 -6.98 -7.80
CA GLN A 92 0.82 -7.87 -8.61
C GLN A 92 -0.19 -8.67 -7.77
N LEU A 93 0.13 -9.00 -6.51
CA LEU A 93 -0.78 -9.72 -5.61
C LEU A 93 -2.04 -8.90 -5.27
N LEU A 94 -2.01 -7.57 -5.45
CA LEU A 94 -3.17 -6.71 -5.21
C LEU A 94 -4.33 -7.06 -6.15
N GLN A 95 -4.10 -7.68 -7.31
CA GLN A 95 -5.17 -8.09 -8.24
C GLN A 95 -6.22 -9.01 -7.59
N GLU A 96 -5.84 -9.73 -6.54
CA GLU A 96 -6.69 -10.65 -5.79
C GLU A 96 -7.45 -9.95 -4.64
N CYS A 97 -7.11 -8.70 -4.35
CA CYS A 97 -7.68 -7.91 -3.26
C CYS A 97 -8.94 -7.15 -3.74
N ARG A 98 -9.98 -7.88 -4.14
CA ARG A 98 -11.21 -7.30 -4.74
C ARG A 98 -11.95 -6.30 -3.84
N GLY A 99 -11.77 -6.40 -2.52
CA GLY A 99 -12.37 -5.51 -1.52
C GLY A 99 -11.55 -4.26 -1.20
N LEU A 100 -10.40 -4.06 -1.84
CA LEU A 100 -9.48 -2.97 -1.52
C LEU A 100 -10.07 -1.61 -1.91
N GLU A 101 -10.29 -0.75 -0.92
CA GLU A 101 -10.83 0.60 -1.10
C GLU A 101 -9.75 1.68 -1.03
N VAL A 102 -8.73 1.46 -0.19
CA VAL A 102 -7.67 2.42 0.08
C VAL A 102 -6.32 1.76 -0.08
N LEU A 103 -5.51 2.28 -1.00
CA LEU A 103 -4.15 1.82 -1.23
C LEU A 103 -3.18 2.99 -1.05
N ARG A 104 -2.22 2.83 -0.15
CA ARG A 104 -1.13 3.77 0.07
C ARG A 104 0.20 3.05 -0.07
N LEU A 105 0.96 3.38 -1.11
CA LEU A 105 2.28 2.78 -1.34
C LEU A 105 3.35 3.83 -1.18
N ALA A 106 4.32 3.55 -0.31
CA ALA A 106 5.63 4.18 -0.37
C ALA A 106 6.55 3.29 -1.18
N VAL A 107 7.38 3.87 -2.04
CA VAL A 107 8.28 3.11 -2.91
C VAL A 107 9.72 3.55 -2.66
N CYS A 108 10.64 2.59 -2.62
CA CYS A 108 12.08 2.87 -2.61
C CYS A 108 12.58 3.09 -4.05
N ASP A 109 13.81 3.58 -4.18
CA ASP A 109 14.37 3.93 -5.50
C ASP A 109 14.44 2.74 -6.45
N GLN A 110 14.83 1.57 -5.93
CA GLN A 110 15.08 0.37 -6.72
C GLN A 110 13.80 -0.23 -7.30
N ASP A 111 12.67 -0.08 -6.60
CA ASP A 111 11.41 -0.73 -6.96
C ASP A 111 10.41 0.22 -7.65
N ALA A 112 10.73 1.52 -7.73
CA ALA A 112 9.82 2.55 -8.22
C ALA A 112 9.21 2.23 -9.58
N GLN A 113 10.04 1.84 -10.56
CA GLN A 113 9.57 1.54 -11.91
C GLN A 113 8.67 0.31 -11.93
N GLU A 114 9.09 -0.79 -11.30
CA GLU A 114 8.33 -2.03 -11.30
C GLU A 114 6.97 -1.84 -10.59
N VAL A 115 6.94 -1.10 -9.50
CA VAL A 115 5.72 -0.80 -8.75
C VAL A 115 4.80 0.12 -9.54
N LEU A 116 5.32 1.17 -10.20
CA LEU A 116 4.52 2.06 -11.05
C LEU A 116 3.95 1.33 -12.27
N ALA A 117 4.71 0.42 -12.89
CA ALA A 117 4.22 -0.42 -13.97
C ALA A 117 3.14 -1.40 -13.47
N ALA A 118 3.41 -2.08 -12.35
CA ALA A 118 2.48 -3.04 -11.76
C ALA A 118 1.18 -2.38 -11.32
N ILE A 119 1.21 -1.19 -10.70
CA ILE A 119 -0.01 -0.51 -10.23
C ILE A 119 -0.93 -0.13 -11.39
N SER A 120 -0.36 0.35 -12.50
CA SER A 120 -1.12 0.65 -13.71
C SER A 120 -1.74 -0.60 -14.32
N ALA A 121 -1.07 -1.76 -14.24
CA ALA A 121 -1.61 -3.03 -14.71
C ALA A 121 -2.73 -3.59 -13.81
N VAL A 122 -2.58 -3.53 -12.48
CA VAL A 122 -3.56 -4.13 -11.55
C VAL A 122 -4.76 -3.24 -11.25
N HIS A 123 -4.71 -1.95 -11.55
CA HIS A 123 -5.80 -1.02 -11.22
C HIS A 123 -7.17 -1.45 -11.78
N ALA A 124 -7.22 -1.96 -13.01
CA ALA A 124 -8.47 -2.46 -13.60
C ALA A 124 -9.07 -3.64 -12.81
N SER A 125 -8.25 -4.35 -12.03
CA SER A 125 -8.64 -5.46 -11.16
C SER A 125 -9.07 -5.03 -9.76
N LEU A 126 -9.06 -3.73 -9.44
CA LEU A 126 -9.40 -3.19 -8.12
C LEU A 126 -10.71 -2.35 -8.21
N PRO A 127 -11.88 -2.98 -8.40
CA PRO A 127 -13.13 -2.28 -8.71
C PRO A 127 -13.64 -1.40 -7.57
N GLN A 128 -13.22 -1.66 -6.33
CA GLN A 128 -13.63 -0.92 -5.14
C GLN A 128 -12.64 0.19 -4.75
N LEU A 129 -11.53 0.36 -5.49
CA LEU A 129 -10.49 1.32 -5.12
C LEU A 129 -11.00 2.76 -5.27
N ARG A 130 -11.01 3.48 -4.16
CA ARG A 130 -11.48 4.87 -4.04
C ARG A 130 -10.36 5.87 -3.82
N TYR A 131 -9.27 5.42 -3.20
CA TYR A 131 -8.12 6.27 -2.92
C TYR A 131 -6.82 5.53 -3.21
N LEU A 132 -5.99 6.15 -4.06
CA LEU A 132 -4.64 5.70 -4.35
C LEU A 132 -3.67 6.80 -3.94
N TRP A 133 -2.79 6.49 -2.99
CA TRP A 133 -1.69 7.37 -2.60
C TRP A 133 -0.36 6.70 -2.93
N LEU A 134 0.50 7.41 -3.65
CA LEU A 134 1.81 6.93 -4.06
C LEU A 134 2.86 7.93 -3.60
N HIS A 135 3.90 7.45 -2.92
CA HIS A 135 5.09 8.22 -2.58
C HIS A 135 6.31 7.66 -3.30
N VAL A 136 6.88 8.45 -4.19
CA VAL A 136 7.94 8.03 -5.11
C VAL A 136 9.12 9.02 -5.02
N PRO A 137 10.36 8.54 -4.83
CA PRO A 137 11.54 9.40 -4.91
C PRO A 137 11.83 9.85 -6.34
N VAL A 138 12.19 11.12 -6.54
CA VAL A 138 12.45 11.67 -7.89
C VAL A 138 13.65 11.00 -8.57
N GLY A 139 14.71 10.72 -7.82
CA GLY A 139 15.90 10.04 -8.37
C GLY A 139 15.62 8.65 -8.97
N ALA A 140 14.59 7.98 -8.46
CA ALA A 140 14.12 6.68 -8.93
C ALA A 140 13.47 6.75 -10.32
N VAL A 141 12.78 7.85 -10.59
CA VAL A 141 12.12 8.10 -11.88
C VAL A 141 13.11 8.72 -12.87
N ARG A 142 14.12 9.45 -12.39
CA ARG A 142 15.18 10.07 -13.22
C ARG A 142 15.99 9.07 -14.02
N THR A 143 16.32 7.94 -13.40
CA THR A 143 17.29 6.98 -13.95
C THR A 143 16.71 6.06 -15.01
N GLN A 144 15.37 5.98 -15.11
CA GLN A 144 14.67 5.09 -16.01
C GLN A 144 13.48 5.85 -16.61
N ALA A 145 13.44 6.01 -17.94
CA ALA A 145 12.39 6.77 -18.63
C ALA A 145 10.99 6.21 -18.33
N CYS A 146 10.34 6.77 -17.30
CA CYS A 146 9.03 6.34 -16.87
C CYS A 146 7.98 6.81 -17.88
N THR A 147 7.57 5.89 -18.76
CA THR A 147 6.52 6.12 -19.77
C THR A 147 5.13 5.76 -19.25
N THR A 148 5.04 5.24 -18.03
CA THR A 148 3.80 4.73 -17.46
C THR A 148 2.96 5.86 -16.89
N ARG A 149 1.77 6.08 -17.45
CA ARG A 149 0.76 6.94 -16.81
C ARG A 149 0.11 6.24 -15.64
N LEU A 150 -0.24 6.99 -14.60
CA LEU A 150 -1.08 6.46 -13.54
C LEU A 150 -2.49 6.18 -14.09
N PRO A 151 -3.17 5.15 -13.55
CA PRO A 151 -4.50 4.81 -14.00
C PRO A 151 -5.51 5.94 -13.76
N GLY A 152 -6.44 6.13 -14.71
CA GLY A 152 -7.57 7.05 -14.58
C GLY A 152 -8.67 6.52 -13.66
N GLY A 153 -9.11 7.35 -12.71
CA GLY A 153 -10.06 7.00 -11.65
C GLY A 153 -9.41 7.04 -10.26
N PRO A 154 -10.14 6.61 -9.22
CA PRO A 154 -10.04 7.08 -7.83
C PRO A 154 -9.53 8.51 -7.54
N LEU A 155 -9.59 8.95 -6.28
CA LEU A 155 -8.81 10.13 -5.86
C LEU A 155 -7.34 9.69 -5.75
N VAL A 156 -6.52 10.12 -6.71
CA VAL A 156 -5.09 9.81 -6.79
C VAL A 156 -4.28 10.95 -6.16
N SER A 157 -3.37 10.61 -5.26
CA SER A 157 -2.43 11.54 -4.65
C SER A 157 -1.02 11.01 -4.86
N LEU A 158 -0.19 11.79 -5.56
CA LEU A 158 1.21 11.49 -5.80
C LEU A 158 2.06 12.44 -4.95
N VAL A 159 3.03 11.87 -4.25
CA VAL A 159 4.04 12.61 -3.48
C VAL A 159 5.41 12.29 -4.07
N LEU A 160 6.08 13.30 -4.60
CA LEU A 160 7.46 13.20 -5.07
C LEU A 160 8.41 13.60 -3.94
N SER A 161 9.41 12.78 -3.65
CA SER A 161 10.38 13.01 -2.57
C SER A 161 11.81 13.13 -3.08
N GLY A 162 12.69 13.72 -2.26
CA GLY A 162 14.06 14.03 -2.69
C GLY A 162 14.14 15.19 -3.68
N VAL A 163 13.12 16.05 -3.73
CA VAL A 163 13.09 17.25 -4.57
C VAL A 163 13.81 18.38 -3.85
N ASP A 164 14.94 18.80 -4.40
CA ASP A 164 15.58 20.08 -4.06
C ASP A 164 15.36 21.11 -5.19
N GLU A 165 15.84 22.34 -5.01
CA GLU A 165 15.67 23.43 -5.99
C GLU A 165 16.18 23.07 -7.40
N ARG A 166 17.18 22.19 -7.51
CA ARG A 166 17.79 21.79 -8.79
C ARG A 166 16.94 20.76 -9.52
N LEU A 167 16.02 20.09 -8.81
CA LEU A 167 15.16 19.04 -9.32
C LEU A 167 13.71 19.49 -9.51
N LEU A 168 13.40 20.78 -9.32
CA LEU A 168 12.02 21.29 -9.41
C LEU A 168 11.40 21.10 -10.80
N GLU A 169 12.12 21.48 -11.87
CA GLU A 169 11.64 21.31 -13.24
C GLU A 169 11.42 19.83 -13.58
N GLU A 170 12.34 18.98 -13.12
CA GLU A 170 12.26 17.53 -13.34
C GLU A 170 11.08 16.91 -12.58
N ALA A 171 10.90 17.26 -11.31
CA ALA A 171 9.77 16.83 -10.52
C ALA A 171 8.44 17.27 -11.15
N ALA A 172 8.38 18.47 -11.73
CA ALA A 172 7.22 18.93 -12.47
C ALA A 172 6.96 18.10 -13.74
N GLN A 173 8.00 17.75 -14.51
CA GLN A 173 7.89 16.87 -15.67
C GLN A 173 7.41 15.46 -15.28
N ILE A 174 7.97 14.88 -14.23
CA ILE A 174 7.55 13.58 -13.69
C ILE A 174 6.09 13.64 -13.24
N ALA A 175 5.70 14.67 -12.49
CA ALA A 175 4.32 14.85 -12.06
C ALA A 175 3.37 14.96 -13.26
N GLN A 176 3.78 15.64 -14.34
CA GLN A 176 3.01 15.75 -15.58
C GLN A 176 2.89 14.43 -16.32
N LEU A 177 3.98 13.66 -16.43
CA LEU A 177 4.01 12.33 -17.06
C LEU A 177 3.12 11.33 -16.31
N LEU A 178 3.13 11.38 -14.97
CA LEU A 178 2.36 10.50 -14.10
C LEU A 178 0.90 10.93 -13.95
N GLN A 179 0.46 12.03 -14.57
CA GLN A 179 -0.94 12.44 -14.47
C GLN A 179 -1.87 11.32 -14.93
N PRO A 180 -2.99 11.09 -14.21
CA PRO A 180 -3.96 10.08 -14.61
C PRO A 180 -4.48 10.34 -16.02
N THR A 181 -4.63 9.29 -16.81
CA THR A 181 -5.39 9.41 -18.08
C THR A 181 -6.82 9.79 -17.71
N GLN A 182 -7.29 10.99 -18.09
CA GLN A 182 -8.68 11.37 -17.86
C GLN A 182 -9.58 10.31 -18.49
N ARG A 183 -10.55 9.79 -17.71
CA ARG A 183 -11.61 8.96 -18.29
C ARG A 183 -12.37 9.83 -19.30
N PRO A 184 -12.62 9.35 -20.52
CA PRO A 184 -13.54 10.01 -21.44
C PRO A 184 -14.95 10.09 -20.84
#